data_AF-A0A835JRR5-F1
#
_entry.id   AF-A0A835JRR5-F1
#
_cell.length_a   1.000
_cell.length_b   1.000
_cell.length_c   1.000
_cell.angle_alpha   90.00
_cell.angle_beta   90.00
_cell.angle_gamma   90.00
#
_symmetry.space_group_name_H-M   'P 1'
#
loop_
_entity.id
_entity.type
_entity.pdbx_description
1 polymer ?
#
loop_
_entity_poly.entity_id
_entity_poly.type
_entity_poly.pdbx_seq_one_letter_code
_entity_poly.pdbx_strand_id
1 'polypeptide(L)'
;MSSPACINPLAEQPDDSDSSQQSEQYAIFTGQVMTAVKDACRAAVLQKKPRLVEAMYFCELNTPPEYLGSMYAVLNQKRAQVLNEEMQEGFALFSVRAYVPVSESFSFAEDLRRKTAGAASALLAMSHWEELSEDPFFVPKTEEEIEEFGDGSSVLPNTERKLIDSVRRRKGLPVEEKVVQFATKQRTRARKV
;
A
#
# COMPACT_ATOMS: atom_id res chain seq x y z
N MET A 1 -4.88 49.76 11.73
CA MET A 1 -5.17 48.99 10.51
C MET A 1 -3.92 48.95 9.66
N SER A 2 -3.11 47.90 9.79
CA SER A 2 -1.82 47.76 9.08
C SER A 2 -2.01 46.76 7.94
N SER A 3 -1.96 47.24 6.70
CA SER A 3 -2.02 46.39 5.51
C SER A 3 -0.64 45.75 5.29
N PRO A 4 -0.54 44.44 4.99
CA PRO A 4 0.74 43.82 4.68
C PRO A 4 1.21 44.29 3.30
N ALA A 5 2.43 44.82 3.24
CA ALA A 5 3.08 45.23 2.00
C ALA A 5 3.43 43.98 1.18
N CYS A 6 2.72 43.78 0.07
CA CYS A 6 3.12 42.83 -0.97
C CYS A 6 4.36 43.42 -1.67
N ILE A 7 5.52 42.81 -1.48
CA ILE A 7 6.73 43.16 -2.23
C ILE A 7 6.58 42.56 -3.62
N ASN A 8 6.27 43.41 -4.60
CA ASN A 8 6.16 43.03 -6.00
C ASN A 8 7.48 43.40 -6.71
N PRO A 9 8.32 42.45 -7.15
CA PRO A 9 9.69 42.73 -7.58
C PRO A 9 9.82 43.20 -9.04
N LEU A 10 8.77 43.76 -9.63
CA LEU A 10 8.74 44.18 -11.04
C LEU A 10 8.63 45.71 -11.14
N ALA A 11 9.72 46.40 -10.84
CA ALA A 11 9.89 47.80 -11.22
C ALA A 11 11.39 48.09 -11.38
N GLU A 12 11.92 47.81 -12.56
CA GLU A 12 12.91 48.62 -13.33
C GLU A 12 13.45 47.81 -14.52
N GLN A 13 13.46 48.43 -15.71
CA GLN A 13 14.11 47.99 -16.98
C GLN A 13 14.89 49.22 -17.49
N PRO A 14 16.01 49.13 -18.27
CA PRO A 14 16.27 48.14 -19.33
C PRO A 14 17.73 47.62 -19.46
N ASP A 15 17.90 46.40 -20.01
CA ASP A 15 19.07 46.01 -20.82
C ASP A 15 18.73 44.71 -21.60
N ASP A 16 18.42 44.86 -22.89
CA ASP A 16 17.79 43.86 -23.78
C ASP A 16 18.73 42.71 -24.25
N SER A 17 19.82 42.45 -23.54
CA SER A 17 20.70 41.30 -23.81
C SER A 17 21.01 40.42 -22.60
N ASP A 18 20.76 40.91 -21.38
CA ASP A 18 21.00 40.17 -20.12
C ASP A 18 19.72 39.58 -19.51
N SER A 19 18.55 40.09 -19.91
CA SER A 19 17.23 39.59 -19.49
C SER A 19 16.96 38.14 -19.96
N SER A 20 17.44 37.79 -21.15
CA SER A 20 17.37 36.44 -21.72
C SER A 20 18.23 35.44 -20.93
N GLN A 21 19.43 35.84 -20.51
CA GLN A 21 20.36 34.97 -19.77
C GLN A 21 19.91 34.77 -18.32
N GLN A 22 19.43 35.83 -17.66
CA GLN A 22 18.89 35.73 -16.30
C GLN A 22 17.64 34.85 -16.25
N SER A 23 16.70 34.99 -17.19
CA SER A 23 15.50 34.16 -17.26
C SER A 23 15.81 32.68 -17.55
N GLU A 24 16.80 32.38 -18.41
CA GLU A 24 17.31 31.02 -18.61
C GLU A 24 17.97 30.45 -17.35
N GLN A 25 18.73 31.24 -16.60
CA GLN A 25 19.36 30.83 -15.33
C GLN A 25 18.31 30.54 -14.24
N TYR A 26 17.25 31.34 -14.13
CA TYR A 26 16.12 31.07 -13.24
C TYR A 26 15.36 29.80 -13.65
N ALA A 27 15.21 29.51 -14.95
CA ALA A 27 14.58 28.29 -15.44
C ALA A 27 15.38 27.02 -15.11
N ILE A 28 16.71 27.05 -15.32
CA ILE A 28 17.61 25.93 -14.98
C ILE A 28 17.63 25.68 -13.46
N PHE A 29 17.61 26.75 -12.66
CA PHE A 29 17.58 26.67 -11.21
C PHE A 29 16.25 26.12 -10.68
N THR A 30 15.12 26.44 -11.33
CA THR A 30 13.80 25.98 -10.88
C THR A 30 13.69 24.45 -10.87
N GLY A 31 14.17 23.77 -11.91
CA GLY A 31 14.13 22.30 -11.96
C GLY A 31 15.00 21.63 -10.88
N GLN A 32 16.15 22.22 -10.57
CA GLN A 32 17.04 21.75 -9.50
C GLN A 32 16.39 21.92 -8.12
N VAL A 33 15.79 23.09 -7.87
CA VAL A 33 15.06 23.36 -6.62
C VAL A 33 13.88 22.40 -6.45
N MET A 34 13.08 22.16 -7.50
CA MET A 34 11.96 21.22 -7.44
C MET A 34 12.41 19.80 -7.09
N THR A 35 13.51 19.34 -7.69
CA THR A 35 14.07 18.00 -7.41
C THR A 35 14.59 17.91 -5.98
N ALA A 36 15.35 18.92 -5.53
CA ALA A 36 15.89 18.96 -4.18
C ALA A 36 14.78 18.98 -3.11
N VAL A 37 13.72 19.78 -3.30
CA VAL A 37 12.59 19.84 -2.38
C VAL A 37 11.82 18.51 -2.35
N LYS A 38 11.56 17.92 -3.52
CA LYS A 38 10.91 16.60 -3.62
C LYS A 38 11.70 15.54 -2.85
N ASP A 39 13.01 15.48 -3.04
CA ASP A 39 13.87 14.48 -2.40
C ASP A 39 14.01 14.73 -0.90
N ALA A 40 14.09 15.98 -0.46
CA ALA A 40 14.09 16.35 0.95
C ALA A 40 12.78 15.93 1.64
N CYS A 41 11.63 16.21 1.04
CA CYS A 41 10.33 15.77 1.54
C CYS A 41 10.24 14.24 1.61
N ARG A 42 10.69 13.54 0.55
CA ARG A 42 10.70 12.07 0.52
C ARG A 42 11.58 11.49 1.64
N ALA A 43 12.78 12.03 1.83
CA ALA A 43 13.69 11.59 2.88
C ALA A 43 13.10 11.82 4.28
N ALA A 44 12.50 12.99 4.52
CA ALA A 44 11.86 13.31 5.80
C ALA A 44 10.71 12.34 6.13
N VAL A 45 9.88 11.98 5.15
CA VAL A 45 8.80 11.00 5.34
C VAL A 45 9.36 9.61 5.64
N LEU A 46 10.36 9.15 4.87
CA LEU A 46 10.95 7.81 5.06
C LEU A 46 11.64 7.67 6.43
N GLN A 47 12.20 8.74 6.98
CA GLN A 47 12.78 8.73 8.33
C GLN A 47 11.74 8.47 9.43
N LYS A 48 10.46 8.81 9.19
CA LYS A 48 9.36 8.60 10.14
C LYS A 48 8.71 7.21 10.04
N LYS A 49 9.28 6.28 9.26
CA LYS A 49 8.76 4.91 9.08
C LYS A 49 7.27 4.90 8.68
N PRO A 50 6.93 5.40 7.49
CA PRO A 50 5.54 5.49 7.06
C PRO A 50 4.92 4.08 7.00
N ARG A 51 3.62 3.99 7.30
CA ARG A 51 2.81 2.77 7.25
C ARG A 51 1.80 2.83 6.11
N LEU A 52 1.46 1.66 5.56
CA LEU A 52 0.43 1.57 4.53
C LEU A 52 -0.95 1.61 5.18
N VAL A 53 -1.87 2.32 4.55
CA VAL A 53 -3.26 2.39 4.98
C VAL A 53 -4.12 1.72 3.93
N GLU A 54 -4.84 0.67 4.31
CA GLU A 54 -5.80 -0.01 3.45
C GLU A 54 -7.20 0.56 3.65
N ALA A 55 -8.01 0.54 2.58
CA ALA A 55 -9.43 0.79 2.70
C ALA A 55 -10.15 -0.46 3.21
N MET A 56 -11.11 -0.26 4.09
CA MET A 56 -11.94 -1.31 4.66
C MET A 56 -13.41 -1.16 4.24
N TYR A 57 -13.98 -2.24 3.73
CA TYR A 57 -15.42 -2.35 3.56
C TYR A 57 -16.06 -2.85 4.84
N PHE A 58 -17.16 -2.22 5.24
CA PHE A 58 -18.14 -2.84 6.13
C PHE A 58 -18.98 -3.83 5.32
N CYS A 59 -19.01 -5.07 5.77
CA CYS A 59 -19.71 -6.17 5.15
C CYS A 59 -20.83 -6.66 6.06
N GLU A 60 -22.05 -6.68 5.54
CA GLU A 60 -23.21 -7.30 6.18
C GLU A 60 -23.59 -8.55 5.40
N LEU A 61 -23.56 -9.69 6.08
CA LEU A 61 -23.72 -11.02 5.49
C LEU A 61 -24.95 -11.69 6.07
N ASN A 62 -25.73 -12.34 5.23
CA ASN A 62 -26.86 -13.15 5.67
C ASN A 62 -26.73 -14.57 5.11
N THR A 63 -26.73 -15.56 6.00
CA THR A 63 -26.51 -16.98 5.65
C THR A 63 -27.30 -17.90 6.58
N PRO A 64 -27.90 -19.01 6.11
CA PRO A 64 -28.52 -20.01 6.99
C PRO A 64 -27.44 -20.82 7.76
N PRO A 65 -27.79 -21.44 8.91
CA PRO A 65 -26.83 -22.10 9.80
C PRO A 65 -25.98 -23.19 9.12
N GLU A 66 -26.56 -23.89 8.14
CA GLU A 66 -25.91 -24.99 7.41
C GLU A 66 -24.63 -24.56 6.67
N TYR A 67 -24.58 -23.30 6.21
CA TYR A 67 -23.45 -22.76 5.43
C TYR A 67 -22.60 -21.76 6.21
N LEU A 68 -22.88 -21.55 7.51
CA LEU A 68 -22.18 -20.57 8.33
C LEU A 68 -20.67 -20.84 8.38
N GLY A 69 -20.27 -22.10 8.56
CA GLY A 69 -18.85 -22.49 8.54
C GLY A 69 -18.17 -22.21 7.20
N SER A 70 -18.86 -22.45 6.08
CA SER A 70 -18.35 -22.15 4.74
C SER A 70 -18.19 -20.64 4.51
N MET A 71 -19.11 -19.83 5.01
CA MET A 71 -19.01 -18.37 4.98
C MET A 71 -17.79 -17.88 5.77
N TYR A 72 -17.60 -18.38 7.00
CA TYR A 72 -16.44 -18.05 7.84
C TYR A 72 -15.10 -18.42 7.19
N ALA A 73 -15.05 -19.55 6.47
CA ALA A 73 -13.86 -19.93 5.72
C ALA A 73 -13.49 -18.88 4.64
N VAL A 74 -14.48 -18.31 3.94
CA VAL A 74 -14.25 -17.24 2.96
C VAL A 74 -13.79 -15.96 3.64
N LEU A 75 -14.40 -15.58 4.77
CA LEU A 75 -14.00 -14.40 5.54
C LEU A 75 -12.54 -14.49 6.00
N ASN A 76 -12.15 -15.63 6.57
CA ASN A 76 -10.78 -15.85 7.03
C ASN A 76 -9.77 -15.81 5.87
N GLN A 77 -10.12 -16.37 4.70
CA GLN A 77 -9.27 -16.30 3.52
C GLN A 77 -9.03 -14.86 3.05
N LYS A 78 -10.01 -13.97 3.24
CA LYS A 78 -9.95 -12.56 2.82
C LYS A 78 -9.46 -11.61 3.91
N ARG A 79 -8.86 -12.12 5.01
CA ARG A 79 -8.41 -11.32 6.16
C ARG A 79 -9.52 -10.46 6.76
N ALA A 80 -10.77 -10.95 6.72
CA ALA A 80 -11.89 -10.22 7.28
C ALA A 80 -11.89 -10.29 8.81
N GLN A 81 -12.27 -9.19 9.48
CA GLN A 81 -12.44 -9.13 10.92
C GLN A 81 -13.94 -9.14 11.25
N VAL A 82 -14.40 -10.16 11.96
CA VAL A 82 -15.80 -10.28 12.37
C VAL A 82 -16.07 -9.46 13.63
N LEU A 83 -17.11 -8.64 13.58
CA LEU A 83 -17.49 -7.71 14.66
C LEU A 83 -18.62 -8.27 15.51
N ASN A 84 -19.67 -8.76 14.85
CA ASN A 84 -20.87 -9.24 15.51
C ASN A 84 -21.55 -10.32 14.66
N GLU A 85 -22.19 -11.26 15.34
CA GLU A 85 -23.01 -12.32 14.77
C GLU A 85 -24.33 -12.36 15.55
N GLU A 86 -25.44 -12.21 14.84
CA GLU A 86 -26.78 -12.22 15.40
C GLU A 86 -27.68 -13.16 14.58
N MET A 87 -28.47 -13.98 15.26
CA MET A 87 -29.53 -14.74 14.61
C MET A 87 -30.75 -13.82 14.42
N GLN A 88 -31.27 -13.72 13.20
CA GLN A 88 -32.45 -12.89 12.95
C GLN A 88 -33.70 -13.57 13.55
N GLU A 89 -34.43 -12.83 14.37
CA GLU A 89 -35.69 -13.35 14.93
C GLU A 89 -36.75 -13.49 13.82
N GLY A 90 -37.39 -14.65 13.74
CA GLY A 90 -38.43 -14.94 12.74
C GLY A 90 -37.94 -15.50 11.40
N PHE A 91 -36.63 -15.43 11.12
CA PHE A 91 -36.01 -16.05 9.94
C PHE A 91 -34.87 -16.97 10.38
N ALA A 92 -34.75 -18.17 9.81
CA ALA A 92 -33.66 -19.10 10.14
C ALA A 92 -32.32 -18.69 9.47
N LEU A 93 -31.95 -17.41 9.59
CA LEU A 93 -30.76 -16.80 9.01
C LEU A 93 -29.91 -16.13 10.08
N PHE A 94 -28.61 -16.24 9.92
CA PHE A 94 -27.61 -15.50 10.70
C PHE A 94 -27.20 -14.25 9.93
N SER A 95 -27.15 -13.13 10.62
CA SER A 95 -26.60 -11.87 10.15
C SER A 95 -25.23 -11.65 10.78
N VAL A 96 -24.20 -11.53 9.95
CA VAL A 96 -22.81 -11.34 10.38
C VAL A 96 -22.28 -10.02 9.85
N ARG A 97 -21.72 -9.20 10.75
CA ARG A 97 -21.10 -7.92 10.43
C ARG A 97 -19.59 -8.06 10.54
N ALA A 98 -18.87 -7.66 9.50
CA ALA A 98 -17.42 -7.79 9.44
C ALA A 98 -16.77 -6.63 8.67
N TYR A 99 -15.49 -6.37 8.92
CA TYR A 99 -14.64 -5.55 8.06
C TYR A 99 -13.86 -6.43 7.09
N VAL A 100 -13.79 -6.03 5.83
CA VAL A 100 -13.05 -6.75 4.77
C VAL A 100 -12.15 -5.76 4.02
N PRO A 101 -10.84 -6.05 3.87
CA PRO A 101 -9.95 -5.22 3.07
C PRO A 101 -10.41 -5.12 1.61
N VAL A 102 -10.42 -3.90 1.07
CA VAL A 102 -10.81 -3.64 -0.33
C VAL A 102 -9.89 -4.37 -1.31
N SER A 103 -8.59 -4.48 -1.00
CA SER A 103 -7.60 -5.21 -1.79
C SER A 103 -7.97 -6.68 -2.00
N GLU A 104 -8.59 -7.30 -0.99
CA GLU A 104 -8.96 -8.72 -0.97
C GLU A 104 -10.42 -8.97 -1.40
N SER A 105 -11.25 -7.92 -1.45
CA SER A 105 -12.67 -8.00 -1.82
C SER A 105 -12.93 -8.43 -3.26
N PHE A 106 -11.92 -8.40 -4.13
CA PHE A 106 -12.04 -8.94 -5.48
C PHE A 106 -12.36 -10.44 -5.39
N SER A 107 -13.27 -10.92 -6.23
CA SER A 107 -13.85 -12.29 -6.17
C SER A 107 -14.65 -12.65 -4.91
N PHE A 108 -14.76 -11.77 -3.89
CA PHE A 108 -15.42 -12.12 -2.63
C PHE A 108 -16.85 -12.63 -2.79
N ALA A 109 -17.68 -11.92 -3.56
CA ALA A 109 -19.06 -12.32 -3.80
C ALA A 109 -19.17 -13.65 -4.58
N GLU A 110 -18.21 -13.93 -5.47
CA GLU A 110 -18.17 -15.18 -6.22
C GLU A 110 -17.75 -16.35 -5.35
N ASP A 111 -16.69 -16.17 -4.55
CA ASP A 111 -16.17 -17.18 -3.62
C ASP A 111 -17.23 -17.51 -2.56
N LEU A 112 -17.92 -16.50 -2.04
CA LEU A 112 -19.03 -16.67 -1.10
C LEU A 112 -20.16 -17.50 -1.69
N ARG A 113 -20.64 -17.16 -2.89
CA ARG A 113 -21.69 -17.93 -3.57
C ARG A 113 -21.24 -19.36 -3.86
N ARG A 114 -20.00 -19.55 -4.33
CA ARG A 114 -19.45 -20.87 -4.67
C ARG A 114 -19.37 -21.78 -3.45
N LYS A 115 -18.94 -21.26 -2.30
CA LYS A 115 -18.77 -22.02 -1.05
C LYS A 115 -20.07 -22.31 -0.32
N THR A 116 -21.11 -21.51 -0.57
CA THR A 116 -22.42 -21.63 0.10
C THR A 116 -23.53 -22.09 -0.85
N ALA A 117 -23.19 -22.58 -2.05
CA ALA A 117 -24.16 -22.92 -3.10
C ALA A 117 -25.16 -21.79 -3.43
N GLY A 118 -24.75 -20.53 -3.23
CA GLY A 118 -25.56 -19.33 -3.43
C GLY A 118 -26.50 -18.97 -2.28
N ALA A 119 -26.46 -19.70 -1.16
CA ALA A 119 -27.33 -19.46 -0.01
C ALA A 119 -26.94 -18.24 0.83
N ALA A 120 -25.68 -17.80 0.74
CA ALA A 120 -25.22 -16.59 1.42
C ALA A 120 -25.30 -15.35 0.52
N SER A 121 -25.67 -14.22 1.13
CA SER A 121 -25.67 -12.90 0.49
C SER A 121 -24.78 -11.94 1.27
N ALA A 122 -24.16 -10.99 0.56
CA ALA A 122 -23.28 -9.98 1.14
C ALA A 122 -23.63 -8.59 0.60
N LEU A 123 -23.67 -7.60 1.49
CA LEU A 123 -23.66 -6.19 1.16
C LEU A 123 -22.31 -5.59 1.59
N LEU A 124 -21.70 -4.79 0.72
CA LEU A 124 -20.42 -4.13 0.97
C LEU A 124 -20.61 -2.62 0.88
N ALA A 125 -20.14 -1.90 1.90
CA ALA A 125 -20.13 -0.44 1.93
C ALA A 125 -18.77 0.08 2.41
N MET A 126 -18.27 1.18 1.82
CA MET A 126 -17.02 1.80 2.28
C MET A 126 -17.18 2.30 3.71
N SER A 127 -16.29 1.89 4.61
CA SER A 127 -16.34 2.28 6.02
C SER A 127 -15.28 3.30 6.37
N HIS A 128 -14.01 2.89 6.34
CA HIS A 128 -12.90 3.70 6.80
C HIS A 128 -11.57 3.23 6.17
N TRP A 129 -10.50 3.90 6.58
CA TRP A 129 -9.13 3.58 6.23
C TRP A 129 -8.41 3.09 7.48
N GLU A 130 -7.76 1.93 7.40
CA GLU A 130 -7.10 1.28 8.51
C GLU A 130 -5.60 1.14 8.24
N GLU A 131 -4.80 1.49 9.25
CA GLU A 131 -3.34 1.37 9.20
C GLU A 131 -2.93 -0.08 9.39
N LEU A 132 -2.10 -0.59 8.47
CA LEU A 132 -1.49 -1.90 8.63
C LEU A 132 -0.32 -1.82 9.62
N SER A 133 -0.16 -2.88 10.41
CA SER A 133 0.81 -2.93 11.52
C SER A 133 2.22 -3.33 11.09
N GLU A 134 2.39 -3.84 9.88
CA GLU A 134 3.65 -4.39 9.39
C GLU A 134 4.56 -3.25 8.90
N ASP A 135 5.86 -3.53 8.69
CA ASP A 135 6.74 -2.56 8.03
C ASP A 135 6.94 -2.97 6.55
N PRO A 136 6.63 -2.11 5.57
CA PRO A 136 6.82 -2.42 4.16
C PRO A 136 8.30 -2.42 3.73
N PHE A 137 9.18 -1.83 4.54
CA PHE A 137 10.61 -1.68 4.29
C PHE A 137 11.44 -2.35 5.38
N PHE A 138 10.91 -3.41 6.01
CA PHE A 138 11.65 -4.17 7.00
C PHE A 138 12.97 -4.68 6.43
N VAL A 139 14.06 -4.37 7.14
CA VAL A 139 15.42 -4.87 6.88
C VAL A 139 15.99 -5.25 8.24
N PRO A 140 16.46 -6.50 8.42
CA PRO A 140 17.05 -6.93 9.69
C PRO A 140 18.27 -6.07 10.00
N LYS A 141 18.32 -5.51 11.20
CA LYS A 141 19.41 -4.62 11.66
C LYS A 141 20.05 -5.10 12.95
N THR A 142 19.31 -5.77 13.82
CA THR A 142 19.85 -6.31 15.07
C THR A 142 20.57 -7.62 14.81
N GLU A 143 21.53 -7.96 15.67
CA GLU A 143 22.28 -9.22 15.56
C GLU A 143 21.33 -10.43 15.61
N GLU A 144 20.34 -10.39 16.50
CA GLU A 144 19.29 -11.42 16.62
C GLU A 144 18.45 -11.55 15.33
N GLU A 145 18.01 -10.44 14.74
CA GLU A 145 17.27 -10.45 13.47
C GLU A 145 18.14 -10.96 12.32
N ILE A 146 19.44 -10.68 12.33
CA ILE A 146 20.38 -11.16 11.31
C ILE A 146 20.65 -12.66 11.50
N GLU A 147 20.69 -13.16 12.73
CA GLU A 147 20.79 -14.59 13.01
C GLU A 147 19.54 -15.35 12.52
N GLU A 148 18.35 -14.78 12.70
CA GLU A 148 17.09 -15.39 12.28
C GLU A 148 16.84 -15.27 10.77
N PHE A 149 17.01 -14.07 10.21
CA PHE A 149 16.63 -13.73 8.83
C PHE A 149 17.82 -13.55 7.88
N GLY A 150 19.05 -13.74 8.34
CA GLY A 150 20.26 -13.62 7.52
C GLY A 150 20.44 -12.23 6.93
N ASP A 151 20.69 -12.15 5.62
CA ASP A 151 20.83 -10.89 4.87
C ASP A 151 19.47 -10.23 4.52
N GLY A 152 18.38 -10.70 5.15
CA GLY A 152 17.01 -10.29 4.85
C GLY A 152 16.45 -10.88 3.55
N SER A 153 17.22 -11.73 2.83
CA SER A 153 16.72 -12.36 1.59
C SER A 153 15.76 -13.52 1.84
N SER A 154 15.79 -14.12 3.03
CA SER A 154 14.85 -15.17 3.44
C SER A 154 13.53 -14.61 4.00
N VAL A 155 13.45 -13.30 4.25
CA VAL A 155 12.23 -12.66 4.73
C VAL A 155 11.18 -12.71 3.63
N LEU A 156 10.08 -13.42 3.90
CA LEU A 156 8.96 -13.47 2.98
C LEU A 156 8.34 -12.07 2.85
N PRO A 157 7.87 -11.67 1.65
CA PRO A 157 7.25 -10.37 1.48
C PRO A 157 5.95 -10.28 2.29
N ASN A 158 5.97 -9.34 3.23
CA ASN A 158 4.83 -8.91 4.05
C ASN A 158 3.64 -8.47 3.18
N THR A 159 2.47 -8.39 3.79
CA THR A 159 1.24 -7.96 3.09
C THR A 159 1.38 -6.55 2.52
N GLU A 160 1.94 -5.63 3.30
CA GLU A 160 2.22 -4.25 2.87
C GLU A 160 3.16 -4.19 1.68
N ARG A 161 4.25 -4.98 1.70
CA ARG A 161 5.23 -5.01 0.62
C ARG A 161 4.59 -5.54 -0.68
N LYS A 162 3.78 -6.60 -0.58
CA LYS A 162 3.02 -7.14 -1.72
C LYS A 162 2.10 -6.09 -2.36
N LEU A 163 1.39 -5.32 -1.54
CA LEU A 163 0.48 -4.27 -2.01
C LEU A 163 1.24 -3.15 -2.71
N ILE A 164 2.31 -2.64 -2.09
CA ILE A 164 3.18 -1.62 -2.68
C ILE A 164 3.74 -2.11 -4.02
N ASP A 165 4.31 -3.30 -4.06
CA ASP A 165 4.93 -3.84 -5.26
C ASP A 165 3.89 -4.10 -6.37
N SER A 166 2.68 -4.53 -6.03
CA SER A 166 1.55 -4.67 -6.97
C SER A 166 1.18 -3.32 -7.61
N VAL A 167 1.07 -2.26 -6.79
CA VAL A 167 0.76 -0.91 -7.29
C VAL A 167 1.92 -0.37 -8.13
N ARG A 168 3.17 -0.52 -7.66
CA ARG A 168 4.35 -0.05 -8.39
C ARG A 168 4.49 -0.71 -9.76
N ARG A 169 4.35 -2.04 -9.84
CA ARG A 169 4.34 -2.77 -11.13
C ARG A 169 3.24 -2.27 -12.05
N ARG A 170 2.01 -2.10 -11.54
CA ARG A 170 0.88 -1.57 -12.33
C ARG A 170 1.13 -0.15 -12.84
N LYS A 171 1.84 0.68 -12.08
CA LYS A 171 2.22 2.04 -12.45
C LYS A 171 3.51 2.13 -13.28
N GLY A 172 4.16 1.01 -13.58
CA GLY A 172 5.45 0.99 -14.30
C GLY A 172 6.61 1.56 -13.48
N LEU A 173 6.47 1.62 -12.16
CA LEU A 173 7.53 2.07 -11.25
C LEU A 173 8.50 0.91 -10.94
N PRO A 174 9.79 1.20 -10.73
CA PRO A 174 10.76 0.17 -10.41
C PRO A 174 10.44 -0.49 -9.06
N VAL A 175 10.49 -1.82 -9.03
CA VAL A 175 10.39 -2.61 -7.80
C VAL A 175 11.78 -3.17 -7.50
N GLU A 176 12.21 -3.04 -6.25
CA GLU A 176 13.49 -3.56 -5.76
C GLU A 176 13.36 -5.07 -5.54
N GLU A 177 13.37 -5.83 -6.63
CA GLU A 177 13.43 -7.29 -6.60
C GLU A 177 14.88 -7.71 -6.88
N LYS A 178 15.48 -8.51 -5.98
CA LYS A 178 16.83 -9.07 -6.21
C LYS A 178 16.76 -10.11 -7.36
N VAL A 179 16.74 -9.65 -8.62
CA VAL A 179 16.64 -10.53 -9.80
C VAL A 179 17.87 -11.45 -9.95
N VAL A 180 19.05 -10.99 -9.51
CA VAL A 180 20.28 -11.80 -9.54
C VAL A 180 21.14 -11.51 -8.30
N GLN A 181 21.27 -12.48 -7.39
CA GLN A 181 22.09 -12.36 -6.17
C GLN A 181 23.61 -12.37 -6.46
N PHE A 182 24.07 -13.12 -7.47
CA PHE A 182 25.49 -13.20 -7.84
C PHE A 182 25.67 -13.27 -9.36
N ALA A 183 25.62 -12.12 -10.03
CA ALA A 183 25.81 -12.04 -11.49
C ALA A 183 27.17 -12.59 -11.94
N THR A 184 28.20 -12.40 -11.11
CA THR A 184 29.59 -12.79 -11.40
C THR A 184 29.86 -14.29 -11.29
N LYS A 185 28.99 -15.09 -10.65
CA LYS A 185 29.18 -16.53 -10.43
C LYS A 185 28.36 -17.43 -11.36
N GLN A 186 27.64 -16.88 -12.34
CA GLN A 186 26.81 -17.68 -13.25
C GLN A 186 27.63 -18.71 -14.05
N ARG A 187 28.88 -18.39 -14.41
CA ARG A 187 29.74 -19.29 -15.20
C ARG A 187 30.36 -20.43 -14.38
N THR A 188 30.51 -20.27 -13.06
CA THR A 188 31.20 -21.24 -12.18
C THR A 188 30.26 -22.11 -11.34
N ARG A 189 28.98 -21.75 -11.19
CA ARG A 189 28.00 -22.52 -10.41
C ARG A 189 27.67 -23.92 -10.97
N ALA A 190 27.88 -24.17 -12.27
CA ALA A 190 27.60 -25.47 -12.90
C ALA A 190 28.74 -26.49 -12.77
N ARG A 191 29.92 -26.09 -12.29
CA ARG A 191 31.05 -27.01 -12.13
C ARG A 191 30.93 -27.72 -10.78
N LYS A 192 30.29 -28.89 -10.78
CA LYS A 192 30.43 -29.86 -9.68
C LYS A 192 31.92 -30.22 -9.55
N VAL A 193 32.51 -29.88 -8.41
CA VAL A 193 33.77 -30.47 -7.94
C VAL A 193 33.41 -31.75 -7.22
#